data_AF-A0A014MQD7-F1
#
_entry.id   AF-A0A014MQD7-F1
#
_cell.length_a   1.000
_cell.length_b   1.000
_cell.length_c   1.000
_cell.angle_alpha   90.00
_cell.angle_beta   90.00
_cell.angle_gamma   90.00
#
_symmetry.space_group_name_H-M   'P 1'
#
loop_
_entity.id
_entity.type
_entity.pdbx_description
1 polymer ?
#
loop_
_entity_poly.entity_id
_entity_poly.type
_entity_poly.pdbx_seq_one_letter_code
_entity_poly.pdbx_strand_id
1 'polypeptide(L)'
;MDDASLDRLGTGKYLLVTSYRRNGTPVATPVWVVRDGDALGVWTAADSWKVKRIIIGRLSLLGSRLRRGEAGTLGIRVTPTP
;
A
#
# COMPACT_ATOMS: atom_id res chain seq x y z
N MET A 1 -5.75 -11.10 9.98
CA MET A 1 -5.32 -9.97 10.86
C MET A 1 -6.54 -9.57 11.68
N ASP A 2 -6.43 -9.44 12.99
CA ASP A 2 -7.59 -9.05 13.79
C ASP A 2 -7.90 -7.55 13.68
N ASP A 3 -9.11 -7.15 14.07
CA ASP A 3 -9.55 -5.75 14.04
C ASP A 3 -8.66 -4.84 14.89
N ALA A 4 -8.17 -5.35 16.04
CA ALA A 4 -7.26 -4.63 16.92
C ALA A 4 -5.96 -4.22 16.20
N SER A 5 -5.44 -5.09 15.34
CA SER A 5 -4.25 -4.79 14.52
C SER A 5 -4.54 -3.76 13.42
N LEU A 6 -5.71 -3.81 12.79
CA LEU A 6 -6.11 -2.78 11.81
C LEU A 6 -6.28 -1.41 12.45
N ASP A 7 -6.89 -1.35 13.64
CA ASP A 7 -7.09 -0.10 14.36
C ASP A 7 -5.76 0.49 14.86
N ARG A 8 -4.82 -0.36 15.30
CA ARG A 8 -3.45 0.05 15.63
C ARG A 8 -2.70 0.60 14.42
N LEU A 9 -2.86 -0.01 13.25
CA LEU A 9 -2.22 0.46 12.02
C LEU A 9 -2.90 1.73 11.47
N GLY A 10 -4.21 1.88 11.64
CA GLY A 10 -4.98 3.04 11.20
C GLY A 10 -4.90 4.27 12.11
N THR A 11 -4.52 4.10 13.38
CA THR A 11 -4.20 5.22 14.29
C THR A 11 -2.89 5.89 13.93
N GLY A 12 -1.97 5.18 13.26
CA GLY A 12 -0.76 5.77 12.71
C GLY A 12 -1.07 6.67 11.51
N LYS A 13 -0.54 7.89 11.50
CA LYS A 13 -0.67 8.82 10.35
C LYS A 13 -0.04 8.27 9.06
N TYR A 14 0.97 7.42 9.21
CA TYR A 14 1.71 6.83 8.10
C TYR A 14 1.97 5.35 8.32
N LEU A 15 1.90 4.57 7.23
CA LEU A 15 2.47 3.23 7.14
C LEU A 15 3.75 3.25 6.30
N LEU A 16 4.72 2.42 6.67
CA LEU A 16 5.92 2.22 5.87
C LEU A 16 5.64 1.17 4.79
N VAL A 17 5.58 1.60 3.53
CA VAL A 17 5.45 0.68 2.40
C VAL A 17 6.81 0.47 1.75
N THR A 18 7.26 -0.78 1.73
CA THR A 18 8.51 -1.18 1.08
C THR A 18 8.23 -1.76 -0.29
N SER A 19 8.71 -1.07 -1.32
CA SER A 19 8.71 -1.52 -2.72
C SER A 19 10.10 -1.98 -3.13
N TYR A 20 10.23 -2.81 -4.17
CA TYR A 20 11.54 -3.25 -4.66
C TYR A 20 11.82 -2.67 -6.05
N ARG A 21 13.07 -2.22 -6.26
CA ARG A 21 13.59 -1.90 -7.59
C ARG A 21 13.68 -3.17 -8.43
N ARG A 22 13.82 -3.04 -9.76
CA ARG A 22 14.00 -4.19 -10.67
C ARG A 22 15.20 -5.08 -10.28
N ASN A 23 16.26 -4.48 -9.72
CA ASN A 23 17.44 -5.17 -9.21
C ASN A 23 17.28 -5.75 -7.79
N GLY A 24 16.07 -5.73 -7.21
CA GLY A 24 15.80 -6.27 -5.88
C GLY A 24 16.14 -5.36 -4.69
N THR A 25 16.68 -4.14 -4.91
CA THR A 25 16.94 -3.21 -3.80
C THR A 25 15.63 -2.74 -3.15
N PRO A 26 15.47 -2.84 -1.81
CA PRO A 26 14.30 -2.34 -1.11
C PRO A 26 14.30 -0.80 -1.07
N VAL A 27 13.12 -0.22 -1.26
CA VAL A 27 12.85 1.22 -1.11
C VAL A 27 11.64 1.36 -0.21
N ALA A 28 11.91 1.69 1.05
CA ALA A 28 10.91 2.00 2.06
C ALA A 28 10.44 3.45 1.89
N THR A 29 9.14 3.68 1.98
CA THR A 29 8.61 5.04 1.86
C THR A 29 7.34 5.18 2.71
N PRO A 30 7.28 6.15 3.63
CA PRO A 30 6.07 6.41 4.41
C PRO A 30 4.96 6.87 3.47
N VAL A 31 3.76 6.32 3.66
CA VAL A 31 2.54 6.70 2.93
C VAL A 31 1.44 6.95 3.94
N TRP A 32 0.59 7.93 3.66
CA TRP A 32 -0.62 8.11 4.46
C TRP A 32 -1.50 6.88 4.33
N VAL A 33 -2.07 6.48 5.46
CA VAL A 33 -3.06 5.42 5.56
C VAL A 33 -4.38 6.02 6.00
N VAL A 34 -5.48 5.47 5.50
CA VAL A 34 -6.83 5.80 5.93
C VAL A 34 -7.58 4.51 6.22
N ARG A 35 -8.38 4.50 7.30
CA ARG A 35 -9.30 3.40 7.60
C ARG A 35 -10.39 3.33 6.54
N ASP A 36 -10.62 2.14 6.01
CA ASP A 36 -11.59 1.83 4.97
C ASP A 36 -12.40 0.60 5.39
N GLY A 37 -13.32 0.78 6.34
CA GLY A 37 -14.12 -0.31 6.91
C GLY A 37 -13.25 -1.43 7.50
N ASP A 38 -13.36 -2.63 6.96
CA ASP A 38 -12.57 -3.81 7.30
C ASP A 38 -11.15 -3.81 6.73
N ALA A 39 -10.70 -2.69 6.16
CA ALA A 39 -9.43 -2.58 5.47
C ALA A 39 -8.68 -1.27 5.78
N LEU A 40 -7.47 -1.18 5.23
CA LEU A 40 -6.65 0.03 5.18
C LEU A 40 -6.41 0.44 3.73
N GLY A 41 -6.66 1.72 3.44
CA GLY A 41 -6.42 2.33 2.14
C GLY A 41 -5.16 3.18 2.12
N VAL A 42 -4.42 3.10 1.02
CA VAL A 42 -3.29 3.99 0.70
C VAL A 42 -3.47 4.55 -0.71
N TRP A 43 -3.23 5.85 -0.90
CA TRP A 43 -3.14 6.49 -2.21
C TRP A 43 -1.75 7.09 -2.46
N THR A 44 -1.32 7.11 -3.72
CA THR A 44 -0.11 7.83 -4.14
C THR A 44 -0.28 8.39 -5.55
N ALA A 45 0.42 9.49 -5.85
CA ALA A 45 0.36 10.14 -7.16
C ALA A 45 0.82 9.19 -8.27
N ALA A 46 0.10 9.22 -9.39
CA ALA A 46 0.25 8.32 -10.53
C ALA A 46 1.64 8.34 -11.17
N ASP A 47 2.22 9.54 -11.23
CA ASP A 47 3.51 9.85 -11.83
C ASP A 47 4.69 9.51 -10.89
N SER A 48 4.41 9.19 -9.63
CA SER A 48 5.45 8.90 -8.66
C SER A 48 6.24 7.64 -9.02
N TRP A 49 7.53 7.67 -8.66
CA TRP A 49 8.40 6.51 -8.84
C TRP A 49 7.93 5.26 -8.08
N LYS A 50 7.05 5.42 -7.07
CA LYS A 50 6.42 4.32 -6.33
C LYS A 50 5.48 3.54 -7.24
N VAL A 51 4.64 4.22 -8.01
CA VAL A 51 3.67 3.57 -8.93
C VAL A 51 4.40 2.75 -9.99
N LYS A 52 5.40 3.34 -10.65
CA LYS A 52 6.22 2.62 -11.63
C LYS A 52 6.92 1.39 -11.01
N ARG A 53 7.40 1.47 -9.76
CA ARG A 53 7.97 0.29 -9.06
C ARG A 53 6.93 -0.77 -8.72
N ILE A 54 5.72 -0.39 -8.30
CA ILE A 54 4.67 -1.34 -7.91
C ILE A 54 4.08 -2.05 -9.13
N ILE A 55 3.96 -1.36 -10.28
CA ILE A 55 3.42 -1.94 -11.52
C ILE A 55 4.45 -2.83 -12.23
N ILE A 56 5.72 -2.45 -12.25
CA ILE A 56 6.77 -3.10 -13.08
C ILE A 56 7.67 -4.03 -12.24
N GLY A 57 7.73 -3.80 -10.92
CA GLY A 57 8.59 -4.51 -10.00
C GLY A 57 7.83 -5.51 -9.13
N ARG A 58 8.51 -6.01 -8.11
CA ARG A 58 7.95 -6.96 -7.15
C ARG A 58 7.49 -6.20 -5.91
N LEU A 59 6.23 -6.36 -5.55
CA LEU A 59 5.67 -5.85 -4.30
C LEU A 59 5.24 -7.07 -3.47
N SER A 60 5.77 -7.17 -2.25
CA SER A 60 5.31 -8.20 -1.31
C SER A 60 4.03 -7.71 -0.66
N LEU A 61 2.91 -8.31 -1.05
CA LEU A 61 1.58 -7.97 -0.58
C LEU A 61 0.98 -9.19 0.11
N LEU A 62 0.82 -9.13 1.43
CA LEU A 62 0.01 -10.10 2.15
C LEU A 62 -1.38 -9.48 2.37
N GLY A 63 -2.43 -10.13 1.86
CA GLY A 63 -3.82 -9.70 2.05
C GLY A 63 -4.20 -8.39 1.37
N SER A 64 -3.56 -7.96 0.28
CA SER A 64 -3.91 -6.67 -0.34
C SER A 64 -4.21 -6.72 -1.83
N ARG A 65 -5.06 -5.80 -2.29
CA ARG A 65 -5.49 -5.64 -3.68
C ARG A 65 -4.97 -4.33 -4.25
N LEU A 66 -4.34 -4.40 -5.42
CA LEU A 66 -3.93 -3.24 -6.21
C LEU A 66 -5.08 -2.79 -7.11
N ARG A 67 -5.36 -1.48 -7.13
CA ARG A 67 -6.31 -0.87 -8.08
C ARG A 67 -5.67 0.34 -8.75
N ARG A 68 -5.75 0.40 -10.09
CA ARG A 68 -5.42 1.62 -10.85
C ARG A 68 -6.70 2.43 -11.05
N GLY A 69 -6.69 3.68 -10.63
CA GLY A 69 -7.77 4.65 -10.84
C GLY A 69 -7.71 5.28 -12.22
N GLU A 70 -8.81 5.91 -12.62
CA GLU A 70 -8.99 6.55 -13.93
C GLU A 70 -7.94 7.64 -14.20
N ALA A 71 -7.61 8.45 -13.19
CA ALA A 71 -6.54 9.46 -13.26
C ALA A 71 -5.11 8.87 -13.11
N GLY A 72 -4.94 7.56 -13.25
CA GLY A 72 -3.65 6.87 -13.11
C GLY A 72 -3.19 6.62 -11.67
N THR A 73 -3.97 7.00 -10.66
CA THR A 73 -3.68 6.75 -9.24
C THR A 73 -3.54 5.26 -8.97
N LEU A 74 -2.61 4.87 -8.09
CA LEU A 74 -2.52 3.50 -7.60
C LEU A 74 -2.98 3.43 -6.14
N GLY A 75 -4.02 2.64 -5.90
CA GLY A 75 -4.53 2.32 -4.57
C GLY A 75 -4.07 0.93 -4.12
N ILE A 76 -3.66 0.83 -2.85
CA ILE A 76 -3.44 -0.45 -2.17
C ILE A 76 -4.50 -0.57 -1.08
N ARG A 77 -5.35 -1.60 -1.16
CA ARG A 77 -6.30 -1.97 -0.10
C ARG A 77 -5.74 -3.17 0.65
N VAL A 78 -5.44 -3.04 1.93
CA VAL A 78 -5.03 -4.17 2.80
C VAL A 78 -6.27 -4.68 3.53
N THR A 79 -6.65 -5.92 3.24
CA THR A 79 -7.75 -6.63 3.88
C THR A 79 -7.19 -7.76 4.75
N PRO A 80 -7.70 -7.96 5.97
CA PRO A 80 -7.45 -9.18 6.71
C PRO A 80 -7.89 -10.41 5.94
N THR A 81 -7.00 -11.38 5.78
CA THR A 81 -7.41 -12.76 5.55
C THR A 81 -7.74 -13.37 6.92
N PRO A 82 -8.82 -14.15 7.05
CA PRO A 82 -9.05 -15.05 8.18
C PRO A 82 -7.83 -15.94 8.46
#